data_AF-A0A2G9T4B2-F1
#
_entry.id   AF-A0A2G9T4B2-F1
#
_cell.length_a   1.000
_cell.length_b   1.000
_cell.length_c   1.000
_cell.angle_alpha   90.00
_cell.angle_beta   90.00
_cell.angle_gamma   90.00
#
_symmetry.space_group_name_H-M   'P 1'
#
loop_
_entity.id
_entity.type
_entity.pdbx_description
1 polymer ?
#
loop_
_entity_poly.entity_id
_entity_poly.type
_entity_poly.pdbx_seq_one_letter_code
_entity_poly.pdbx_strand_id
1 'polypeptide(L)'
;YASKSEEPLDYIQYDQGEDRWLCTLLLQRGYRVEYCAASDALTFAPEGFNEFFNQRRRWIPSTIANIIDLLKDYKNVVRVNESISI
;
A
#
# COMPACT_ATOMS: atom_id res chain seq x y z
N TYR A 1 6.85 -5.83 16.23
CA TYR A 1 6.51 -4.42 15.96
C TYR A 1 7.57 -3.88 15.01
N ALA A 2 7.16 -3.14 13.98
CA ALA A 2 7.90 -2.87 12.73
C ALA A 2 9.41 -2.69 12.92
N SER A 3 10.20 -3.39 12.10
CA SER A 3 11.65 -3.19 12.02
C SER A 3 11.94 -1.73 11.70
N LYS A 4 13.01 -1.19 12.27
CA LYS A 4 13.46 0.16 11.98
C LYS A 4 13.77 0.27 10.48
N SER A 5 13.31 1.34 9.83
CA SER A 5 13.67 1.65 8.45
C SER A 5 15.17 1.90 8.35
N GLU A 6 15.88 1.10 7.55
CA GLU A 6 17.33 1.23 7.36
C GLU A 6 17.64 1.62 5.92
N GLU A 7 16.89 1.09 4.96
CA GLU A 7 17.07 1.34 3.54
C GLU A 7 16.10 2.39 2.98
N PRO A 8 16.43 3.13 1.90
CA PRO A 8 15.55 4.15 1.32
C PRO A 8 14.14 3.66 0.97
N LEU A 9 14.01 2.39 0.57
CA LEU A 9 12.72 1.79 0.24
C LEU A 9 11.85 1.58 1.50
N ASP A 10 12.46 1.24 2.64
CA ASP A 10 11.78 1.08 3.91
C ASP A 10 11.08 2.38 4.32
N TYR A 11 11.76 3.52 4.18
CA TYR A 11 11.15 4.84 4.48
C TYR A 11 9.95 5.15 3.58
N ILE A 12 9.96 4.69 2.33
CA ILE A 12 8.87 4.93 1.38
C ILE A 12 7.68 3.98 1.66
N GLN A 13 7.95 2.72 2.00
CA GLN A 13 6.89 1.73 2.23
C GLN A 13 6.39 1.75 3.67
N TYR A 14 7.27 1.66 4.66
CA TYR A 14 6.91 1.51 6.08
C TYR A 14 6.45 2.84 6.66
N ASP A 15 7.16 3.94 6.39
CA ASP A 15 6.84 5.22 7.04
C ASP A 15 5.81 6.05 6.24
N GLN A 16 5.80 5.90 4.91
CA GLN A 16 4.98 6.74 4.02
C GLN A 16 3.78 6.01 3.38
N GLY A 17 3.74 4.68 3.43
CA GLY A 17 2.72 3.87 2.75
C GLY A 17 2.33 2.59 3.46
N GLU A 18 2.44 2.54 4.79
CA GLU A 18 2.27 1.34 5.62
C GLU A 18 1.00 0.56 5.29
N ASP A 19 -0.16 1.22 5.22
CA ASP A 19 -1.45 0.59 4.89
C ASP A 19 -1.40 -0.16 3.55
N ARG A 20 -0.79 0.46 2.53
CA ARG A 20 -0.66 -0.15 1.19
C ARG A 20 0.32 -1.30 1.20
N TRP A 21 1.41 -1.15 1.95
CA TRP A 21 2.40 -2.20 2.11
C TRP A 21 1.81 -3.42 2.82
N LEU A 22 1.02 -3.23 3.88
CA LEU A 22 0.28 -4.29 4.56
C LEU A 22 -0.66 -5.00 3.59
N CYS A 23 -1.42 -4.28 2.78
CA CYS A 23 -2.27 -4.87 1.74
C CYS A 23 -1.45 -5.73 0.76
N THR A 24 -0.29 -5.25 0.29
CA THR A 24 0.61 -6.03 -0.56
C THR A 24 1.06 -7.32 0.14
N LEU A 25 1.49 -7.25 1.41
CA LEU A 25 1.90 -8.42 2.18
C LEU A 25 0.76 -9.44 2.35
N LEU A 26 -0.48 -8.98 2.59
CA LEU A 26 -1.65 -9.85 2.69
C LEU A 26 -1.87 -10.61 1.38
N LEU A 27 -1.81 -9.91 0.25
CA LEU A 27 -1.95 -10.54 -1.07
C LEU A 27 -0.83 -11.56 -1.35
N GLN A 28 0.42 -11.23 -1.03
CA GLN A 28 1.58 -12.13 -1.17
C GLN A 28 1.49 -13.37 -0.27
N ARG A 29 0.72 -13.31 0.82
CA ARG A 29 0.42 -14.45 1.72
C ARG A 29 -0.85 -15.22 1.33
N GLY A 30 -1.50 -14.88 0.22
CA GLY A 30 -2.69 -15.57 -0.28
C GLY A 30 -4.01 -15.08 0.33
N TYR A 31 -4.00 -14.02 1.13
CA TYR A 31 -5.23 -13.43 1.65
C TYR A 31 -5.94 -12.60 0.58
N ARG A 32 -7.27 -12.55 0.68
CA ARG A 32 -8.11 -11.76 -0.20
C ARG A 32 -8.35 -10.37 0.40
N VAL A 33 -8.21 -9.34 -0.43
CA VAL A 33 -8.53 -7.95 -0.08
C VAL A 33 -9.68 -7.50 -0.98
N GLU A 34 -10.78 -7.03 -0.38
CA GLU A 34 -11.99 -6.67 -1.12
C GLU A 34 -12.53 -5.30 -0.71
N TYR A 35 -13.22 -4.66 -1.64
CA TYR A 35 -14.00 -3.47 -1.36
C TYR A 35 -15.35 -3.83 -0.75
N CYS A 36 -15.71 -3.17 0.36
CA CYS A 36 -17.01 -3.31 1.01
C CYS A 36 -17.76 -1.98 0.95
N ALA A 37 -18.84 -1.88 0.17
CA ALA A 37 -19.60 -0.63 0.04
C ALA A 37 -20.31 -0.21 1.35
N ALA A 38 -20.52 -1.15 2.27
CA ALA A 38 -21.14 -0.89 3.57
C ALA A 38 -20.11 -0.53 4.67
N SER A 39 -18.81 -0.49 4.35
CA SER A 39 -17.81 -0.04 5.33
C SER A 39 -17.76 1.49 5.40
N ASP A 40 -17.91 2.04 6.60
CA ASP A 40 -17.84 3.47 6.84
C ASP A 40 -16.49 3.90 7.41
N ALA A 41 -15.97 5.04 6.95
CA ALA A 41 -14.79 5.69 7.50
C ALA A 41 -14.95 7.22 7.50
N LEU A 42 -14.73 7.85 8.65
CA LEU A 42 -14.66 9.31 8.76
C LEU A 42 -13.25 9.76 8.38
N THR A 43 -13.12 10.63 7.39
CA THR A 43 -11.83 11.21 6.96
C THR A 43 -11.92 12.72 6.78
N PHE A 44 -10.77 13.39 6.85
CA PHE A 44 -10.65 14.83 6.65
C PHE A 44 -9.92 15.11 5.34
N ALA A 45 -10.45 16.04 4.55
CA ALA A 45 -9.83 16.50 3.33
C ALA A 45 -8.87 17.68 3.63
N PRO A 46 -7.76 17.80 2.91
CA PRO A 46 -6.88 18.95 3.07
C PRO A 46 -7.58 20.23 2.64
N GLU A 47 -7.48 21.29 3.46
CA GLU A 47 -8.13 22.58 3.18
C GLU A 47 -7.20 23.60 2.53
N GLY A 48 -5.88 23.37 2.62
CA GLY A 48 -4.85 24.25 2.06
C GLY A 48 -3.92 23.54 1.08
N PHE A 49 -3.34 24.31 0.15
CA PHE A 49 -2.43 23.76 -0.86
C PHE A 49 -1.19 23.07 -0.25
N ASN A 50 -0.60 23.64 0.80
CA ASN A 50 0.59 23.06 1.42
C ASN A 50 0.31 21.68 2.07
N GLU A 51 -0.86 21.52 2.69
CA GLU A 51 -1.29 20.25 3.26
C GLU A 51 -1.54 19.22 2.15
N PHE A 52 -2.29 19.63 1.12
CA PHE A 52 -2.51 18.82 -0.08
C PHE A 52 -1.20 18.38 -0.73
N PHE A 53 -0.26 19.30 -0.94
CA PHE A 53 1.03 19.03 -1.57
C PHE A 53 1.85 18.04 -0.73
N ASN A 54 1.94 18.23 0.58
CA ASN A 54 2.66 17.31 1.46
C ASN A 54 2.00 15.93 1.51
N GLN A 55 0.68 15.85 1.49
CA GLN A 55 -0.05 14.59 1.40
C GLN A 55 0.31 13.84 0.10
N ARG A 56 0.27 14.52 -1.05
CA ARG A 56 0.60 13.91 -2.35
C ARG A 56 2.06 13.51 -2.46
N ARG A 57 2.98 14.32 -1.91
CA ARG A 57 4.42 14.02 -1.85
C ARG A 57 4.71 12.75 -1.07
N ARG A 58 3.92 12.45 -0.04
CA ARG A 58 4.01 11.19 0.72
C ARG A 58 3.37 10.02 -0.03
N TRP A 59 2.17 10.22 -0.59
CA TRP A 59 1.34 9.13 -1.12
C TRP A 59 1.77 8.63 -2.51
N ILE A 60 2.20 9.52 -3.39
CA ILE A 60 2.51 9.14 -4.77
C ILE A 60 3.73 8.20 -4.82
N PRO A 61 4.88 8.54 -4.20
CA PRO A 61 6.05 7.65 -4.22
C PRO A 61 5.77 6.30 -3.56
N SER A 62 5.06 6.30 -2.42
CA SER A 62 4.72 5.06 -1.71
C SER A 62 3.75 4.19 -2.48
N THR A 63 2.82 4.78 -3.23
CA THR A 63 1.94 4.03 -4.15
C THR A 63 2.75 3.35 -5.24
N ILE A 64 3.67 4.07 -5.89
CA ILE A 64 4.50 3.51 -6.97
C ILE A 64 5.38 2.38 -6.44
N ALA A 65 6.04 2.57 -5.29
CA ALA A 65 6.88 1.56 -4.67
C ALA A 65 6.12 0.25 -4.38
N ASN A 66 4.94 0.35 -3.75
CA ASN A 66 4.12 -0.81 -3.42
C ASN A 66 3.54 -1.52 -4.66
N ILE A 67 3.19 -0.77 -5.72
CA ILE A 67 2.75 -1.37 -7.00
C ILE A 67 3.90 -2.15 -7.64
N ILE A 68 5.10 -1.56 -7.70
CA ILE A 68 6.26 -2.23 -8.29
C ILE A 68 6.61 -3.49 -7.49
N ASP A 69 6.54 -3.43 -6.15
CA ASP A 69 6.77 -4.59 -5.30
C ASP A 69 5.79 -5.73 -5.58
N LEU A 70 4.48 -5.43 -5.60
CA LEU A 70 3.45 -6.41 -5.93
C LEU A 70 3.64 -7.00 -7.34
N LEU A 71 3.97 -6.16 -8.32
CA LEU A 71 4.21 -6.59 -9.70
C LEU A 71 5.47 -7.44 -9.83
N LYS A 72 6.50 -7.26 -9.00
CA LYS A 72 7.68 -8.14 -8.99
C LYS A 72 7.32 -9.55 -8.49
N ASP A 73 6.40 -9.65 -7.52
CA ASP A 73 5.96 -10.92 -6.94
C ASP A 73 4.67 -11.51 -7.55
N TYR A 74 4.17 -10.92 -8.65
CA TYR A 74 2.85 -11.25 -9.21
C TYR A 74 2.65 -12.74 -9.49
N LYS A 75 3.69 -13.48 -9.92
CA LYS A 75 3.62 -14.93 -10.17
C LYS A 75 3.32 -15.71 -8.90
N ASN A 76 3.92 -15.32 -7.79
CA ASN A 76 3.65 -15.94 -6.50
C ASN A 76 2.23 -15.58 -6.06
N VAL A 77 1.86 -14.30 -6.11
CA VAL A 77 0.52 -13.81 -5.73
C VAL A 77 -0.57 -14.57 -6.46
N VAL A 78 -0.50 -14.69 -7.79
CA VAL A 78 -1.47 -15.45 -8.61
C VAL A 78 -1.50 -16.93 -8.23
N ARG A 79 -0.34 -17.53 -7.91
CA ARG A 79 -0.25 -18.95 -7.52
C ARG A 79 -0.90 -19.22 -6.15
N VAL A 80 -0.76 -18.30 -5.20
CA VAL A 80 -1.23 -18.51 -3.81
C VAL A 80 -2.59 -17.88 -3.54
N ASN A 81 -3.14 -17.11 -4.47
CA ASN A 81 -4.39 -16.38 -4.31
C ASN A 81 -5.32 -16.63 -5.50
N GLU A 82 -6.30 -17.52 -5.32
CA GLU A 82 -7.27 -17.89 -6.36
C GLU A 82 -8.16 -16.72 -6.81
N SER A 83 -8.23 -15.63 -6.04
CA SER A 83 -9.00 -14.44 -6.39
C SER A 83 -8.30 -13.48 -7.36
N ILE A 84 -7.03 -13.76 -7.72
CA ILE A 84 -6.21 -12.91 -8.59
C ILE A 84 -5.77 -13.70 -9.82
N SER A 85 -5.98 -13.14 -11.01
CA SER A 85 -5.61 -13.72 -12.30
C SER A 85 -4.69 -12.80 -13.11
N ILE A 86 -4.08 -13.34 -14.17
CA ILE A 86 -3.30 -12.60 -15.18
C ILE A 86 -4.23 -12.18 -16.33
#